data_AF-A0A3B0ZDC3-F1
#
_entry.id   AF-A0A3B0ZDC3-F1
#
_cell.length_a   1.000
_cell.length_b   1.000
_cell.length_c   1.000
_cell.angle_alpha   90.00
_cell.angle_beta   90.00
_cell.angle_gamma   90.00
#
_symmetry.space_group_name_H-M   'P 1'
#
loop_
_entity.id
_entity.type
_entity.pdbx_description
1 polymer ?
#
loop_
_entity_poly.entity_id
_entity_poly.type
_entity_poly.pdbx_seq_one_letter_code
_entity_poly.pdbx_strand_id
1 'polypeptide(L)'
;MKNRSLLALLALAVISTPVLAQSKVVEIIEHYGIYVAAQKGYVKLGHYDYPGQFVDFKHLNELPAVERADENLKLVVFQKDFDEKHVILELRPIQTTVEVEQVRFNVKPLKEKDMYELTLDQSVPAGTILQAHSGYFWRTYMGAIVLGDTQKALEKYFSRKDLDDAYAVKIYLDDALKSYPDNPTLKKLSQHWDKEALKEKAAKDYGYVEKQWKKYKGTKKIRLQARYLKSLIGEINSYLRDHSDSEKAKEAEGRKHYAEKKLKELKEQL
;
A
#
# COMPACT_ATOMS: atom_id res chain seq x y z
N MET A 1 -55.96 -27.85 25.29
CA MET A 1 -55.30 -27.11 26.39
C MET A 1 -53.81 -27.36 26.31
N LYS A 2 -53.01 -26.28 26.23
CA LYS A 2 -51.64 -26.07 26.75
C LYS A 2 -50.69 -27.30 26.70
N ASN A 3 -49.63 -27.30 25.90
CA ASN A 3 -48.46 -26.45 26.15
C ASN A 3 -47.73 -26.03 24.87
N ARG A 4 -47.78 -24.72 24.64
CA ARG A 4 -46.73 -23.95 23.95
C ARG A 4 -45.53 -23.87 24.88
N SER A 5 -44.31 -23.96 24.35
CA SER A 5 -43.14 -23.11 24.64
C SER A 5 -41.84 -23.84 24.33
N LEU A 6 -40.84 -23.07 23.91
CA LEU A 6 -39.46 -23.45 23.58
C LEU A 6 -39.26 -24.03 22.17
N LEU A 7 -39.09 -23.13 21.19
CA LEU A 7 -37.98 -23.13 20.22
C LEU A 7 -38.30 -22.12 19.10
N ALA A 8 -38.38 -20.85 19.45
CA ALA A 8 -38.50 -19.76 18.48
C ALA A 8 -37.66 -18.58 18.97
N LEU A 9 -36.34 -18.75 18.88
CA LEU A 9 -35.36 -17.67 19.06
C LEU A 9 -34.01 -18.14 18.48
N LEU A 10 -34.01 -18.49 17.19
CA LEU A 10 -32.81 -18.36 16.37
C LEU A 10 -32.82 -16.92 15.85
N ALA A 11 -32.34 -16.03 16.71
CA ALA A 11 -31.99 -14.69 16.32
C ALA A 11 -31.02 -14.79 15.13
N LEU A 12 -31.40 -14.13 14.03
CA LEU A 12 -30.53 -13.79 12.91
C LEU A 12 -29.27 -13.10 13.47
N ALA A 13 -28.24 -13.88 13.78
CA ALA A 13 -26.88 -13.41 13.66
C ALA A 13 -26.58 -13.37 12.16
N VAL A 14 -27.04 -12.31 11.49
CA VAL A 14 -26.38 -11.89 10.25
C VAL A 14 -25.02 -11.42 10.71
N ILE A 15 -24.10 -12.38 10.81
CA ILE A 15 -22.68 -12.06 10.84
C ILE A 15 -22.45 -11.44 9.47
N SER A 16 -22.47 -10.12 9.42
CA SER A 16 -21.92 -9.32 8.33
C SER A 16 -20.41 -9.58 8.32
N THR A 17 -20.04 -10.81 7.99
CA THR A 17 -18.73 -11.07 7.44
C THR A 17 -18.67 -10.24 6.16
N PRO A 18 -17.63 -9.43 5.96
CA PRO A 18 -17.37 -8.93 4.62
C PRO A 18 -17.37 -10.16 3.72
N VAL A 19 -18.24 -10.18 2.71
CA VAL A 19 -18.22 -11.21 1.68
C VAL A 19 -16.86 -11.06 1.02
N LEU A 20 -15.88 -11.85 1.48
CA LEU A 20 -14.63 -12.02 0.78
C LEU A 20 -15.01 -12.42 -0.63
N ALA A 21 -14.53 -11.68 -1.63
CA ALA A 21 -14.73 -12.04 -3.03
C ALA A 21 -14.06 -13.39 -3.27
N GLN A 22 -14.77 -14.48 -3.01
CA GLN A 22 -14.25 -15.81 -3.23
C GLN A 22 -14.24 -16.02 -4.75
N SER A 23 -13.04 -16.13 -5.32
CA SER A 23 -12.87 -16.34 -6.74
C SER A 23 -13.63 -17.59 -7.19
N LYS A 24 -14.67 -17.39 -7.99
CA LYS A 24 -15.36 -18.49 -8.65
C LYS A 24 -14.52 -18.96 -9.82
N VAL A 25 -13.84 -20.09 -9.66
CA VAL A 25 -13.21 -20.80 -10.78
C VAL A 25 -14.31 -21.43 -11.63
N VAL A 26 -14.26 -21.22 -12.94
CA VAL A 26 -15.19 -21.80 -13.90
C VAL A 26 -14.45 -22.70 -14.89
N GLU A 27 -14.98 -23.88 -15.16
CA GLU A 27 -14.41 -24.80 -16.16
C GLU A 27 -14.82 -24.40 -17.58
N ILE A 28 -16.01 -23.79 -17.72
CA ILE A 28 -16.61 -23.38 -18.99
C ILE A 28 -16.91 -21.88 -18.94
N ILE A 29 -16.50 -21.16 -19.98
CA ILE A 29 -16.75 -19.71 -20.13
C ILE A 29 -18.07 -19.52 -20.88
N GLU A 30 -19.13 -19.13 -20.17
CA GLU A 30 -20.48 -18.97 -20.74
C GLU A 30 -20.89 -17.50 -20.94
N HIS A 31 -20.10 -16.56 -20.44
CA HIS A 31 -20.45 -15.13 -20.43
C HIS A 31 -19.29 -14.27 -20.88
N TYR A 32 -19.58 -13.15 -21.54
CA TYR A 32 -18.55 -12.21 -21.96
C TYR A 32 -17.72 -11.72 -20.78
N GLY A 33 -16.43 -11.52 -21.03
CA GLY A 33 -15.46 -11.01 -20.08
C GLY A 33 -14.03 -11.41 -20.40
N ILE A 34 -13.12 -10.96 -19.54
CA ILE A 34 -11.71 -11.33 -19.56
C ILE A 34 -11.48 -12.29 -18.40
N TYR A 35 -10.81 -13.40 -18.70
CA TYR A 35 -10.61 -14.51 -17.77
C TYR A 35 -9.13 -14.86 -17.71
N VAL A 36 -8.60 -15.15 -16.53
CA VAL A 36 -7.25 -15.68 -16.33
C VAL A 36 -7.30 -17.20 -16.19
N ALA A 37 -6.40 -17.90 -16.87
CA ALA A 37 -6.23 -19.34 -16.70
C ALA A 37 -5.73 -19.68 -15.28
N ALA A 38 -6.49 -20.52 -14.59
CA ALA A 38 -6.16 -21.09 -13.29
C ALA A 38 -5.70 -22.54 -13.45
N GLN A 39 -5.21 -23.17 -12.37
CA GLN A 39 -4.86 -24.61 -12.39
C GLN A 39 -6.01 -25.52 -12.85
N LYS A 40 -7.26 -25.14 -12.56
CA LYS A 40 -8.46 -25.95 -12.83
C LYS A 40 -9.58 -25.13 -13.48
N GLY A 41 -9.29 -24.48 -14.59
CA GLY A 41 -10.25 -23.68 -15.35
C GLY A 41 -9.85 -22.21 -15.41
N TYR A 42 -10.80 -21.31 -15.17
CA TYR A 42 -10.64 -19.88 -15.41
C TYR A 42 -11.24 -19.03 -14.29
N VAL A 43 -10.65 -17.88 -14.03
CA VAL A 43 -11.19 -16.87 -13.10
C VAL A 43 -11.42 -15.58 -13.86
N LYS A 44 -12.65 -15.06 -13.80
CA LYS A 44 -13.01 -13.79 -14.45
C LYS A 44 -12.36 -12.61 -13.71
N LEU A 45 -11.88 -11.61 -14.45
CA LEU A 45 -11.48 -10.32 -13.87
C LEU A 45 -12.67 -9.67 -13.16
N GLY A 46 -12.41 -9.08 -12.00
CA GLY A 46 -13.38 -8.27 -11.28
C GLY A 46 -13.43 -6.87 -11.86
N HIS A 47 -14.58 -6.20 -11.77
CA HIS A 47 -14.66 -4.77 -12.09
C HIS A 47 -13.98 -3.97 -10.98
N TYR A 48 -13.22 -2.96 -11.35
CA TYR A 48 -12.64 -2.02 -10.38
C TYR A 48 -13.27 -0.64 -10.57
N ASP A 49 -14.36 -0.38 -9.83
CA ASP A 49 -15.19 0.81 -10.01
C ASP A 49 -14.74 2.02 -9.16
N TYR A 50 -13.50 2.00 -8.67
CA TYR A 50 -12.94 3.07 -7.85
C TYR A 50 -12.13 4.07 -8.68
N PRO A 51 -12.16 5.37 -8.32
CA PRO A 51 -11.36 6.38 -9.00
C PRO A 51 -9.87 6.12 -8.79
N GLY A 52 -9.09 6.21 -9.87
CA GLY A 52 -7.64 6.01 -9.85
C GLY A 52 -7.15 5.38 -11.14
N GLN A 53 -5.83 5.38 -11.33
CA GLN A 53 -5.17 4.70 -12.44
C GLN A 53 -4.68 3.31 -12.06
N PHE A 54 -4.80 2.93 -10.78
CA PHE A 54 -4.33 1.66 -10.27
C PHE A 54 -5.14 1.20 -9.05
N VAL A 55 -5.07 -0.11 -8.77
CA VAL A 55 -5.74 -0.73 -7.63
C VAL A 55 -5.14 -0.27 -6.29
N ASP A 56 -5.94 0.39 -5.48
CA ASP A 56 -5.62 0.77 -4.09
C ASP A 56 -5.59 -0.46 -3.15
N PHE A 57 -4.64 -0.47 -2.21
CA PHE A 57 -4.50 -1.54 -1.20
C PHE A 57 -5.77 -1.78 -0.39
N LYS A 58 -6.58 -0.74 -0.16
CA LYS A 58 -7.82 -0.82 0.63
C LYS A 58 -8.98 -1.58 -0.04
N HIS A 59 -8.83 -1.91 -1.32
CA HIS A 59 -9.86 -2.62 -2.10
C HIS A 59 -9.39 -4.02 -2.57
N LEU A 60 -8.23 -4.50 -2.10
CA LEU A 60 -7.65 -5.76 -2.58
C LEU A 60 -8.49 -7.00 -2.25
N ASN A 61 -9.23 -7.00 -1.15
CA ASN A 61 -10.11 -8.09 -0.75
C ASN A 61 -11.39 -8.20 -1.60
N GLU A 62 -11.69 -7.16 -2.40
CA GLU A 62 -12.83 -7.12 -3.30
C GLU A 62 -12.49 -7.70 -4.68
N LEU A 63 -11.20 -7.83 -4.99
CA LEU A 63 -10.73 -8.39 -6.25
C LEU A 63 -10.73 -9.92 -6.21
N PRO A 64 -11.03 -10.58 -7.33
CA PRO A 64 -10.73 -11.99 -7.47
C PRO A 64 -9.22 -12.21 -7.37
N ALA A 65 -8.83 -13.34 -6.78
CA ALA A 65 -7.48 -13.88 -6.80
C ALA A 65 -7.40 -15.20 -7.58
N VAL A 66 -6.29 -15.47 -8.24
CA VAL A 66 -6.10 -16.71 -9.01
C VAL A 66 -4.74 -17.35 -8.73
N GLU A 67 -4.78 -18.65 -8.41
CA GLU A 67 -3.60 -19.50 -8.47
C GLU A 67 -3.41 -19.99 -9.90
N ARG A 68 -2.37 -19.47 -10.55
CA ARG A 68 -2.09 -19.70 -11.96
C ARG A 68 -1.57 -21.11 -12.21
N ALA A 69 -1.82 -21.61 -13.41
CA ALA A 69 -1.27 -22.86 -13.90
C ALA A 69 0.18 -22.72 -14.41
N ASP A 70 0.56 -21.54 -14.89
CA ASP A 70 1.81 -21.27 -15.60
C ASP A 70 2.37 -19.89 -15.19
N GLU A 71 3.70 -19.72 -15.32
CA GLU A 71 4.38 -18.44 -15.12
C GLU A 71 4.07 -17.44 -16.24
N ASN A 72 3.90 -17.94 -17.47
CA ASN A 72 3.41 -17.17 -18.59
C ASN A 72 1.90 -17.02 -18.48
N LEU A 73 1.45 -15.79 -18.24
CA LEU A 73 0.05 -15.53 -18.01
C LEU A 73 -0.76 -15.69 -19.30
N LYS A 74 -1.73 -16.61 -19.25
CA LYS A 74 -2.73 -16.80 -20.29
C LYS A 74 -4.06 -16.23 -19.85
N LEU A 75 -4.66 -15.45 -20.74
CA LEU A 75 -6.00 -14.93 -20.58
C LEU A 75 -6.89 -15.44 -21.72
N VAL A 76 -8.18 -15.56 -21.45
CA VAL A 76 -9.21 -15.75 -22.46
C VAL A 76 -10.11 -14.53 -22.45
N VAL A 77 -10.24 -13.90 -23.60
CA VAL A 77 -11.21 -12.81 -23.83
C VAL A 77 -12.39 -13.40 -24.58
N PHE A 78 -13.58 -13.34 -23.99
CA PHE A 78 -14.83 -13.64 -24.67
C PHE A 78 -15.59 -12.34 -24.85
N GLN A 79 -15.58 -11.79 -26.06
CA GLN A 79 -16.21 -10.51 -26.38
C GLN A 79 -16.54 -10.40 -27.85
N LYS A 80 -17.77 -9.97 -28.16
CA LYS A 80 -18.18 -9.66 -29.53
C LYS A 80 -17.38 -8.48 -30.09
N ASP A 81 -16.97 -8.57 -31.35
CA ASP A 81 -16.25 -7.51 -32.08
C ASP A 81 -14.95 -7.09 -31.36
N PHE A 82 -14.25 -8.06 -30.76
CA PHE A 82 -12.98 -7.85 -30.05
C PHE A 82 -11.91 -7.22 -30.96
N ASP A 83 -11.30 -6.14 -30.48
CA ASP A 83 -10.14 -5.48 -31.09
C ASP A 83 -9.02 -5.37 -30.05
N GLU A 84 -7.89 -6.02 -30.33
CA GLU A 84 -6.72 -6.03 -29.45
C GLU A 84 -6.17 -4.63 -29.18
N LYS A 85 -6.36 -3.67 -30.10
CA LYS A 85 -5.86 -2.29 -29.95
C LYS A 85 -6.56 -1.51 -28.85
N HIS A 86 -7.74 -1.97 -28.42
CA HIS A 86 -8.52 -1.37 -27.35
C HIS A 86 -8.37 -2.09 -26.00
N VAL A 87 -7.43 -3.02 -25.90
CA VAL A 87 -7.10 -3.70 -24.64
C VAL A 87 -5.68 -3.33 -24.23
N ILE A 88 -5.57 -2.71 -23.06
CA ILE A 88 -4.30 -2.44 -22.41
C ILE A 88 -4.22 -3.36 -21.20
N LEU A 89 -3.15 -4.15 -21.12
CA LEU A 89 -2.84 -4.96 -19.95
C LEU A 89 -1.68 -4.34 -19.20
N GLU A 90 -1.83 -4.26 -17.90
CA GLU A 90 -0.85 -3.68 -16.98
C GLU A 90 -0.61 -4.64 -15.82
N LEU A 91 0.65 -4.80 -15.45
CA LEU A 91 1.06 -5.54 -14.28
C LEU A 91 1.56 -4.58 -13.22
N ARG A 92 1.12 -4.81 -11.99
CA ARG A 92 1.61 -4.10 -10.82
C ARG A 92 1.97 -5.08 -9.72
N PRO A 93 3.24 -5.24 -9.36
CA PRO A 93 3.61 -6.00 -8.17
C PRO A 93 2.95 -5.38 -6.94
N ILE A 94 2.36 -6.20 -6.06
CA ILE A 94 1.83 -5.75 -4.75
C ILE A 94 2.91 -5.03 -3.93
N GLN A 95 4.18 -5.35 -4.22
CA GLN A 95 5.36 -4.77 -3.59
C GLN A 95 5.67 -3.33 -4.04
N THR A 96 4.84 -2.72 -4.88
CA THR A 96 5.05 -1.37 -5.39
C THR A 96 3.76 -0.57 -5.31
N THR A 97 3.87 0.71 -4.97
CA THR A 97 2.71 1.58 -4.75
C THR A 97 2.28 2.33 -6.01
N VAL A 98 3.21 2.53 -6.96
CA VAL A 98 2.98 3.33 -8.16
C VAL A 98 3.52 2.67 -9.43
N GLU A 99 4.39 1.67 -9.32
CA GLU A 99 4.99 1.04 -10.50
C GLU A 99 3.96 0.17 -11.21
N VAL A 100 3.57 0.63 -12.39
CA VAL A 100 2.65 -0.06 -13.29
C VAL A 100 3.40 -0.26 -14.60
N GLU A 101 3.51 -1.51 -15.01
CA GLU A 101 4.16 -1.86 -16.26
C GLU A 101 3.10 -2.29 -17.26
N GLN A 102 2.98 -1.55 -18.37
CA GLN A 102 2.19 -2.01 -19.50
C GLN A 102 2.90 -3.18 -20.16
N VAL A 103 2.17 -4.28 -20.36
CA VAL A 103 2.72 -5.51 -20.92
C VAL A 103 2.20 -5.78 -22.32
N ARG A 104 3.05 -6.38 -23.14
CA ARG A 104 2.66 -6.82 -24.47
C ARG A 104 2.08 -8.23 -24.39
N PHE A 105 1.30 -8.57 -25.40
CA PHE A 105 0.67 -9.87 -25.50
C PHE A 105 0.50 -10.25 -26.95
N ASN A 106 0.45 -11.56 -27.19
CA ASN A 106 0.08 -12.13 -28.47
C ASN A 106 -1.37 -12.59 -28.41
N VAL A 107 -2.10 -12.41 -29.50
CA VAL A 107 -3.50 -12.82 -29.63
C VAL A 107 -3.62 -14.01 -30.57
N LYS A 108 -4.42 -15.00 -30.17
CA LYS A 108 -4.78 -16.14 -31.00
C LYS A 108 -6.29 -16.40 -30.92
N PRO A 109 -7.00 -16.48 -32.05
CA PRO A 109 -8.41 -16.87 -32.03
C PRO A 109 -8.58 -18.32 -31.55
N LEU A 110 -9.61 -18.56 -30.75
CA LEU A 110 -10.02 -19.89 -30.31
C LEU A 110 -11.06 -20.48 -31.27
N LYS A 111 -11.42 -21.76 -31.05
CA LYS A 111 -12.40 -22.46 -31.90
C LYS A 111 -13.80 -21.88 -31.71
N GLU A 112 -14.10 -21.50 -30.48
CA GLU A 112 -15.34 -20.88 -30.07
C GLU A 112 -15.43 -19.45 -30.61
N LYS A 113 -16.59 -19.09 -31.14
CA LYS A 113 -16.82 -17.77 -31.72
C LYS A 113 -16.64 -16.67 -30.66
N ASP A 114 -16.06 -15.55 -31.08
CA ASP A 114 -15.82 -14.35 -30.24
C ASP A 114 -14.87 -14.60 -29.06
N MET A 115 -14.12 -15.71 -29.07
CA MET A 115 -13.15 -16.07 -28.03
C MET A 115 -11.72 -16.03 -28.55
N TYR A 116 -10.84 -15.43 -27.75
CA TYR A 116 -9.44 -15.21 -28.08
C TYR A 116 -8.57 -15.55 -26.87
N GLU A 117 -7.44 -16.21 -27.11
CA GLU A 117 -6.38 -16.43 -26.13
C GLU A 117 -5.37 -15.28 -26.25
N LEU A 118 -5.08 -14.64 -25.12
CA LEU A 118 -4.02 -13.67 -24.96
C LEU A 118 -2.90 -14.31 -24.14
N THR A 119 -1.68 -14.31 -24.66
CA THR A 119 -0.50 -14.79 -23.92
C THR A 119 0.47 -13.63 -23.74
N LEU A 120 0.79 -13.31 -22.49
CA LEU A 120 1.81 -12.29 -22.21
C LEU A 120 3.18 -12.76 -22.71
N ASP A 121 4.00 -11.82 -23.18
CA ASP A 121 5.35 -12.10 -23.70
C ASP A 121 6.42 -12.21 -22.61
N GLN A 122 6.04 -12.00 -21.35
CA GLN A 122 6.90 -12.11 -20.19
C GLN A 122 6.30 -12.93 -19.05
N SER A 123 7.18 -13.56 -18.27
CA SER A 123 6.81 -14.25 -17.04
C SER A 123 6.31 -13.25 -16.00
N VAL A 124 5.20 -13.58 -15.35
CA VAL A 124 4.63 -12.72 -14.29
C VAL A 124 4.96 -13.31 -12.93
N PRO A 125 5.53 -12.55 -11.99
CA PRO A 125 5.74 -13.03 -10.62
C PRO A 125 4.42 -13.23 -9.85
N ALA A 126 4.41 -14.15 -8.88
CA ALA A 126 3.32 -14.24 -7.92
C ALA A 126 3.27 -13.00 -7.00
N GLY A 127 2.07 -12.63 -6.56
CA GLY A 127 1.85 -11.39 -5.82
C GLY A 127 1.80 -10.15 -6.73
N THR A 128 1.33 -10.32 -7.96
CA THR A 128 1.16 -9.26 -8.95
C THR A 128 -0.33 -9.04 -9.19
N ILE A 129 -0.73 -7.79 -9.36
CA ILE A 129 -2.07 -7.40 -9.79
C ILE A 129 -2.04 -7.25 -11.30
N LEU A 130 -2.89 -8.00 -12.00
CA LEU A 130 -3.17 -7.74 -13.40
C LEU A 130 -4.32 -6.74 -13.47
N GLN A 131 -4.11 -5.66 -14.21
CA GLN A 131 -5.12 -4.67 -14.56
C GLN A 131 -5.36 -4.75 -16.07
N ALA A 132 -6.62 -4.73 -16.49
CA ALA A 132 -7.01 -4.70 -17.88
C ALA A 132 -7.87 -3.47 -18.12
N HIS A 133 -7.42 -2.57 -18.99
CA HIS A 133 -8.20 -1.44 -19.44
C HIS A 133 -8.86 -1.78 -20.77
N SER A 134 -10.19 -1.76 -20.80
CA SER A 134 -10.99 -2.11 -21.97
C SER A 134 -12.37 -1.48 -21.86
N GLY A 135 -12.96 -1.16 -23.02
CA GLY A 135 -14.36 -0.75 -23.16
C GLY A 135 -15.37 -1.75 -22.56
N TYR A 136 -14.94 -2.98 -22.26
CA TYR A 136 -15.74 -3.98 -21.55
C TYR A 136 -16.12 -3.56 -20.13
N PHE A 137 -15.23 -2.91 -19.39
CA PHE A 137 -15.47 -2.52 -18.00
C PHE A 137 -16.20 -1.17 -17.96
N TRP A 138 -17.21 -1.05 -17.10
CA TRP A 138 -18.00 0.18 -16.99
C TRP A 138 -17.29 1.23 -16.12
N ARG A 139 -17.70 2.51 -16.25
CA ARG A 139 -17.22 3.69 -15.48
C ARG A 139 -15.73 4.03 -15.57
N THR A 140 -14.87 3.17 -15.06
CA THR A 140 -13.41 3.35 -14.98
C THR A 140 -12.67 2.67 -16.12
N TYR A 141 -13.38 1.84 -16.90
CA TYR A 141 -12.81 1.00 -17.95
C TYR A 141 -11.73 0.04 -17.46
N MET A 142 -11.64 -0.24 -16.15
CA MET A 142 -10.62 -1.10 -15.56
C MET A 142 -11.23 -2.34 -14.89
N GLY A 143 -10.70 -3.51 -15.24
CA GLY A 143 -10.85 -4.74 -14.49
C GLY A 143 -9.55 -5.16 -13.84
N ALA A 144 -9.63 -5.87 -12.72
CA ALA A 144 -8.44 -6.31 -12.00
C ALA A 144 -8.60 -7.70 -11.39
N ILE A 145 -7.45 -8.37 -11.21
CA ILE A 145 -7.34 -9.68 -10.56
C ILE A 145 -5.96 -9.80 -9.91
N VAL A 146 -5.90 -10.41 -8.73
CA VAL A 146 -4.63 -10.69 -8.05
C VAL A 146 -4.11 -12.06 -8.46
N LEU A 147 -2.84 -12.13 -8.84
CA LEU A 147 -2.16 -13.35 -9.26
C LEU A 147 -1.41 -13.96 -8.06
N GLY A 148 -2.05 -14.91 -7.37
CA GLY A 148 -1.52 -15.60 -6.19
C GLY A 148 -2.12 -15.13 -4.86
N ASP A 149 -1.42 -15.42 -3.76
CA ASP A 149 -1.85 -15.12 -2.39
C ASP A 149 -1.54 -13.65 -2.02
N THR A 150 -2.60 -12.83 -2.01
CA THR A 150 -2.52 -11.40 -1.71
C THR A 150 -1.96 -11.11 -0.32
N GLN A 151 -2.42 -11.85 0.69
CA GLN A 151 -2.03 -11.59 2.09
C GLN A 151 -0.55 -11.90 2.29
N LYS A 152 -0.05 -13.04 1.78
CA LYS A 152 1.38 -13.37 1.84
C LYS A 152 2.24 -12.37 1.06
N ALA A 153 1.76 -11.88 -0.07
CA ALA A 153 2.49 -10.87 -0.85
C ALA A 153 2.62 -9.55 -0.08
N LEU A 154 1.53 -9.09 0.58
CA LEU A 154 1.55 -7.91 1.45
C LEU A 154 2.48 -8.12 2.65
N GLU A 155 2.40 -9.27 3.33
CA GLU A 155 3.29 -9.60 4.45
C GLU A 155 4.76 -9.55 4.04
N LYS A 156 5.10 -10.13 2.89
CA LYS A 156 6.46 -10.09 2.34
C LYS A 156 6.90 -8.65 2.04
N TYR A 157 6.04 -7.85 1.43
CA TYR A 157 6.34 -6.46 1.11
C TYR A 157 6.61 -5.63 2.37
N PHE A 158 5.68 -5.63 3.32
CA PHE A 158 5.77 -4.81 4.53
C PHE A 158 6.80 -5.32 5.55
N SER A 159 7.34 -6.53 5.36
CA SER A 159 8.45 -7.05 6.18
C SER A 159 9.83 -6.51 5.76
N ARG A 160 9.93 -5.87 4.60
CA ARG A 160 11.16 -5.25 4.10
C ARG A 160 11.58 -4.10 4.99
N LYS A 161 12.86 -4.04 5.40
CA LYS A 161 13.37 -2.96 6.27
C LYS A 161 14.01 -1.80 5.48
N ASP A 162 14.14 -1.97 4.19
CA ASP A 162 14.79 -1.06 3.24
C ASP A 162 13.78 -0.20 2.47
N LEU A 163 12.54 -0.09 2.94
CA LEU A 163 11.56 0.80 2.32
C LEU A 163 11.89 2.25 2.71
N ASP A 164 11.88 3.13 1.71
CA ASP A 164 12.49 4.47 1.80
C ASP A 164 11.88 5.36 2.90
N ASP A 165 10.55 5.40 3.00
CA ASP A 165 9.82 6.32 3.88
C ASP A 165 8.85 5.57 4.79
N ALA A 166 9.18 5.44 6.08
CA ALA A 166 8.36 4.71 7.06
C ALA A 166 6.96 5.32 7.21
N TYR A 167 6.83 6.64 7.08
CA TYR A 167 5.52 7.31 7.10
C TYR A 167 4.62 6.86 5.93
N ALA A 168 5.18 6.67 4.74
CA ALA A 168 4.44 6.26 3.55
C ALA A 168 4.06 4.79 3.66
N VAL A 169 4.99 3.95 4.10
CA VAL A 169 4.74 2.53 4.35
C VAL A 169 3.60 2.32 5.34
N LYS A 170 3.55 3.13 6.41
CA LYS A 170 2.45 3.12 7.37
C LYS A 170 1.09 3.37 6.69
N ILE A 171 0.98 4.41 5.86
CA ILE A 171 -0.29 4.73 5.17
C ILE A 171 -0.75 3.55 4.31
N TYR A 172 0.16 2.94 3.57
CA TYR A 172 -0.15 1.79 2.72
C TYR A 172 -0.51 0.53 3.51
N LEU A 173 0.13 0.31 4.66
CA LEU A 173 -0.18 -0.80 5.54
C LEU A 173 -1.53 -0.61 6.25
N ASP A 174 -1.86 0.62 6.63
CA ASP A 174 -3.19 0.98 7.15
C ASP A 174 -4.27 0.71 6.09
N ASP A 175 -4.01 1.03 4.82
CA ASP A 175 -4.91 0.70 3.71
C ASP A 175 -5.02 -0.82 3.49
N ALA A 176 -3.91 -1.56 3.51
CA ALA A 176 -3.93 -3.02 3.41
C ALA A 176 -4.72 -3.68 4.55
N LEU A 177 -4.65 -3.12 5.77
CA LEU A 177 -5.44 -3.56 6.92
C LEU A 177 -6.94 -3.23 6.80
N LYS A 178 -7.35 -2.27 5.96
CA LYS A 178 -8.78 -2.10 5.63
C LYS A 178 -9.31 -3.27 4.81
N SER A 179 -8.51 -3.79 3.88
CA SER A 179 -8.87 -5.00 3.11
C SER A 179 -8.76 -6.29 3.93
N TYR A 180 -7.75 -6.40 4.79
CA TYR A 180 -7.48 -7.61 5.57
C TYR A 180 -7.39 -7.31 7.08
N PRO A 181 -8.49 -6.89 7.71
CA PRO A 181 -8.49 -6.39 9.09
C PRO A 181 -8.15 -7.45 10.13
N ASP A 182 -8.22 -8.73 9.79
CA ASP A 182 -7.96 -9.84 10.71
C ASP A 182 -6.57 -10.47 10.52
N ASN A 183 -5.75 -9.99 9.60
CA ASN A 183 -4.41 -10.54 9.38
C ASN A 183 -3.47 -10.20 10.56
N PRO A 184 -3.01 -11.20 11.35
CA PRO A 184 -2.19 -10.95 12.54
C PRO A 184 -0.78 -10.46 12.22
N THR A 185 -0.21 -10.89 11.08
CA THR A 185 1.12 -10.50 10.64
C THR A 185 1.14 -9.03 10.23
N LEU A 186 0.18 -8.60 9.43
CA LEU A 186 0.04 -7.19 9.03
C LEU A 186 -0.17 -6.27 10.23
N LYS A 187 -0.98 -6.69 11.22
CA LYS A 187 -1.13 -5.94 12.50
C LYS A 187 0.19 -5.77 13.23
N LYS A 188 1.01 -6.83 13.31
CA LYS A 188 2.33 -6.79 13.94
C LYS A 188 3.29 -5.87 13.18
N LEU A 189 3.27 -5.93 11.85
CA LEU A 189 4.06 -5.04 10.99
C LEU A 189 3.62 -3.58 11.15
N SER A 190 2.32 -3.30 11.32
CA SER A 190 1.80 -1.95 11.55
C SER A 190 2.41 -1.34 12.81
N GLN A 191 2.45 -2.09 13.91
CA GLN A 191 3.09 -1.64 15.15
C GLN A 191 4.60 -1.39 15.00
N HIS A 192 5.28 -2.12 14.11
CA HIS A 192 6.69 -1.87 13.81
C HIS A 192 6.85 -0.56 13.04
N TRP A 193 6.10 -0.39 11.94
CA TRP A 193 6.15 0.80 11.11
C TRP A 193 5.65 2.05 11.83
N ASP A 194 4.75 1.93 12.79
CA ASP A 194 4.39 3.03 13.71
C ASP A 194 5.61 3.58 14.44
N LYS A 195 6.46 2.68 14.96
CA LYS A 195 7.67 3.07 15.68
C LYS A 195 8.71 3.66 14.73
N GLU A 196 8.88 3.09 13.55
CA GLU A 196 9.82 3.61 12.55
C GLU A 196 9.37 4.98 12.02
N ALA A 197 8.08 5.19 11.75
CA ALA A 197 7.55 6.50 11.34
C ALA A 197 7.73 7.57 12.43
N LEU A 198 7.56 7.21 13.71
CA LEU A 198 7.85 8.12 14.83
C LEU A 198 9.35 8.46 14.91
N LYS A 199 10.24 7.47 14.74
CA LYS A 199 11.68 7.70 14.70
C LYS A 199 12.10 8.57 13.52
N GLU A 200 11.54 8.33 12.34
CA GLU A 200 11.80 9.11 11.13
C GLU A 200 11.37 10.57 11.33
N LYS A 201 10.17 10.80 11.87
CA LYS A 201 9.69 12.13 12.24
C LYS A 201 10.63 12.80 13.25
N ALA A 202 11.02 12.08 14.31
CA ALA A 202 11.96 12.60 15.31
C ALA A 202 13.32 12.96 14.69
N ALA A 203 13.87 12.12 13.81
CA ALA A 203 15.13 12.38 13.12
C ALA A 203 15.04 13.62 12.22
N LYS A 204 13.95 13.75 11.45
CA LYS A 204 13.66 14.91 10.61
C LYS A 204 13.57 16.20 11.45
N ASP A 205 12.82 16.16 12.55
CA ASP A 205 12.64 17.32 13.43
C ASP A 205 13.97 17.68 14.13
N TYR A 206 14.78 16.70 14.52
CA TYR A 206 16.13 16.94 15.06
C TYR A 206 17.09 17.52 14.02
N GLY A 207 16.87 17.25 12.73
CA GLY A 207 17.61 17.88 11.63
C GLY A 207 17.56 19.42 11.67
N TYR A 208 16.47 20.02 12.17
CA TYR A 208 16.38 21.48 12.37
C TYR A 208 17.27 21.95 13.52
N VAL A 209 17.36 21.19 14.61
CA VAL A 209 18.31 21.43 15.72
C VAL A 209 19.74 21.41 15.20
N GLU A 210 20.11 20.39 14.43
CA GLU A 210 21.45 20.27 13.84
C GLU A 210 21.78 21.41 12.88
N LYS A 211 20.80 21.83 12.07
CA LYS A 211 20.97 22.96 11.15
C LYS A 211 21.29 24.27 11.90
N GLN A 212 20.63 24.55 13.02
CA GLN A 212 20.93 25.75 13.83
C GLN A 212 22.25 25.62 14.58
N TRP A 213 22.55 24.42 15.10
CA TRP A 213 23.83 24.14 15.75
C TRP A 213 25.02 24.39 14.82
N LYS A 214 24.94 23.88 13.58
CA LYS A 214 25.95 24.11 12.53
C LYS A 214 26.11 25.59 12.20
N LYS A 215 25.00 26.34 12.09
CA LYS A 215 25.06 27.80 11.86
C LYS A 215 25.75 28.55 13.01
N TYR A 216 25.48 28.17 14.25
CA TYR A 216 26.17 28.72 15.42
C TYR A 216 27.68 28.43 15.38
N LYS A 217 28.07 27.16 15.19
CA LYS A 217 29.49 26.76 15.13
C LYS A 217 30.25 27.40 13.97
N GLY A 218 29.57 27.64 12.85
CA GLY A 218 30.18 28.19 11.63
C GLY A 218 30.30 29.72 11.59
N THR A 219 29.79 30.46 12.59
CA THR A 219 29.85 31.93 12.58
C THR A 219 30.77 32.47 13.68
N LYS A 220 31.56 33.49 13.33
CA LYS A 220 32.45 34.21 14.26
C LYS A 220 31.84 35.50 14.82
N LYS A 221 30.78 36.03 14.19
CA LYS A 221 30.17 37.30 14.59
C LYS A 221 29.30 37.08 15.83
N ILE A 222 29.65 37.71 16.97
CA ILE A 222 28.98 37.58 18.27
C ILE A 222 27.46 37.78 18.16
N ARG A 223 26.99 38.84 17.48
CA ARG A 223 25.55 39.09 17.25
C ARG A 223 24.85 37.94 16.52
N LEU A 224 25.50 37.32 15.53
CA LEU A 224 24.94 36.18 14.79
C LEU A 224 24.98 34.90 15.62
N GLN A 225 26.04 34.67 16.40
CA GLN A 225 26.10 33.56 17.35
C GLN A 225 24.91 33.62 18.33
N ALA A 226 24.68 34.78 18.94
CA ALA A 226 23.55 34.98 19.86
C ALA A 226 22.19 34.73 19.16
N ARG A 227 22.02 35.18 17.91
CA ARG A 227 20.80 34.91 17.12
C ARG A 227 20.61 33.41 16.88
N TYR A 228 21.63 32.69 16.43
CA TYR A 228 21.51 31.27 16.14
C TYR A 228 21.31 30.42 17.40
N LEU A 229 21.91 30.81 18.54
CA LEU A 229 21.63 30.15 19.82
C LEU A 229 20.17 30.34 20.26
N LYS A 230 19.58 31.54 20.07
CA LYS A 230 18.15 31.76 20.32
C LYS A 230 17.28 30.89 19.42
N SER A 231 17.58 30.83 18.13
CA SER A 231 16.86 29.95 17.19
C SER A 231 17.01 28.48 17.57
N LEU A 232 18.22 28.04 17.91
CA LEU A 232 18.51 26.68 18.38
C LEU A 232 17.67 26.29 19.61
N ILE A 233 17.58 27.18 20.61
CA ILE A 233 16.72 26.93 21.78
C ILE A 233 15.25 26.76 21.35
N GLY A 234 14.78 27.57 20.40
CA GLY A 234 13.44 27.45 19.82
C GLY A 234 13.21 26.09 19.14
N GLU A 235 14.15 25.63 18.32
CA GLU A 235 14.07 24.31 17.69
C GLU A 235 14.13 23.18 18.73
N ILE A 236 15.00 23.28 19.73
CA ILE A 236 15.11 22.27 20.80
C ILE A 236 13.82 22.19 21.62
N ASN A 237 13.23 23.33 21.98
CA ASN A 237 11.96 23.35 22.71
C ASN A 237 10.83 22.70 21.89
N SER A 238 10.80 22.97 20.58
CA SER A 238 9.81 22.33 19.69
C SER A 238 10.05 20.83 19.58
N TYR A 239 11.31 20.41 19.43
CA TYR A 239 11.69 19.01 19.41
C TYR A 239 11.31 18.27 20.69
N LEU A 240 11.71 18.79 21.86
CA LEU A 240 11.44 18.15 23.16
C LEU A 240 9.96 18.14 23.53
N ARG A 241 9.16 19.10 23.04
CA ARG A 241 7.71 19.09 23.21
C ARG A 241 7.08 17.89 22.51
N ASP A 242 7.56 17.57 21.30
CA ASP A 242 6.94 16.56 20.45
C ASP A 242 7.63 15.18 20.58
N HIS A 243 8.86 15.14 21.10
CA HIS A 243 9.75 13.97 21.13
C HIS A 243 10.54 13.84 22.45
N SER A 244 9.92 14.10 23.60
CA SER A 244 10.57 14.07 24.92
C SER A 244 11.24 12.74 25.26
N ASP A 245 10.73 11.64 24.72
CA ASP A 245 11.16 10.28 25.07
C ASP A 245 12.05 9.66 23.97
N SER A 246 12.43 10.46 22.97
CA SER A 246 13.27 10.02 21.85
C SER A 246 14.74 9.82 22.24
N GLU A 247 15.47 9.07 21.42
CA GLU A 247 16.91 8.79 21.64
C GLU A 247 17.75 10.07 21.77
N LYS A 248 17.40 11.13 21.05
CA LYS A 248 18.13 12.42 21.05
C LYS A 248 17.63 13.42 22.10
N ALA A 249 16.62 13.09 22.91
CA ALA A 249 16.08 14.01 23.90
C ALA A 249 17.13 14.52 24.90
N LYS A 250 17.90 13.60 25.51
CA LYS A 250 18.98 13.95 26.46
C LYS A 250 20.05 14.84 25.82
N GLU A 251 20.41 14.55 24.57
CA GLU A 251 21.36 15.39 23.83
C GLU A 251 20.78 16.79 23.58
N ALA A 252 19.50 16.88 23.20
CA ALA A 252 18.80 18.14 23.00
C ALA A 252 18.79 18.98 24.29
N GLU A 253 18.46 18.38 25.43
CA GLU A 253 18.51 19.03 26.74
C GLU A 253 19.91 19.56 27.07
N GLY A 254 20.94 18.76 26.85
CA GLY A 254 22.34 19.17 27.03
C GLY A 254 22.71 20.37 26.13
N ARG A 255 22.31 20.32 24.86
CA ARG A 255 22.52 21.44 23.91
C ARG A 255 21.74 22.68 24.31
N LYS A 256 20.55 22.55 24.89
CA LYS A 256 19.75 23.67 25.40
C LYS A 256 20.46 24.34 26.58
N HIS A 257 20.89 23.58 27.57
CA HIS A 257 21.63 24.13 28.72
C HIS A 257 22.92 24.83 28.27
N TYR A 258 23.66 24.23 27.34
CA TYR A 258 24.82 24.88 26.73
C TYR A 258 24.44 26.20 26.06
N ALA A 259 23.39 26.20 25.22
CA ALA A 259 22.97 27.37 24.47
C ALA A 259 22.52 28.52 25.39
N GLU A 260 21.77 28.20 26.45
CA GLU A 260 21.31 29.18 27.45
C GLU A 260 22.48 29.80 28.20
N LYS A 261 23.45 28.98 28.64
CA LYS A 261 24.68 29.48 29.29
C LYS A 261 25.48 30.36 28.34
N LYS A 262 25.74 29.88 27.12
CA LYS A 262 26.53 30.62 26.14
C LYS A 262 25.86 31.93 25.73
N LEU A 263 24.53 31.96 25.63
CA LEU A 263 23.79 33.17 25.31
C LEU A 263 23.90 34.22 26.41
N LYS A 264 23.99 33.83 27.69
CA LYS A 264 24.28 34.77 28.80
C LYS A 264 25.68 35.38 28.64
N GLU A 265 26.70 34.56 28.42
CA GLU A 265 28.08 35.01 28.20
C GLU A 265 28.20 35.98 27.00
N LEU A 266 27.52 35.69 25.89
CA LEU A 266 27.59 36.56 24.70
C LEU A 266 26.86 37.89 24.90
N LYS A 267 25.86 37.97 25.79
CA LYS A 267 25.17 39.24 26.10
C LYS A 267 26.05 40.19 26.87
N GLU A 268 26.99 39.69 27.67
CA GLU A 268 27.97 40.52 28.40
C GLU A 268 29.03 41.13 27.46
N GLN A 269 29.12 40.62 26.23
CA GLN A 269 30.08 41.05 25.20
C GLN A 269 29.45 41.92 24.11
N LEU A 270 28.13 42.17 24.18
CA LEU A 270 27.33 42.91 23.19
C LEU A 270 26.90 44.28 23.70
#